data_AF-A0A5K1GGP5-F1
#
_entry.id   AF-A0A5K1GGP5-F1
#
_cell.length_a   1.000
_cell.length_b   1.000
_cell.length_c   1.000
_cell.angle_alpha   90.00
_cell.angle_beta   90.00
_cell.angle_gamma   90.00
#
_symmetry.space_group_name_H-M   'P 1'
#
loop_
_entity.id
_entity.type
_entity.pdbx_description
1 polymer ?
#
loop_
_entity_poly.entity_id
_entity_poly.type
_entity_poly.pdbx_seq_one_letter_code
_entity_poly.pdbx_strand_id
1 'polypeptide(L)'
;RLLDASHRDLRRARAAALNIVPTSTGAAKAVSLVLPKLKGKLNGIALRVPTPNVSVVDLVINVEKKGITAEDVNAAFRAAASGPLKGILDVCDVPLVSVDFRCSDVSSTIDSSLTMVMGDDMVKVVAWYDNEWGY
;
A
#
# COMPACT_ATOMS: atom_id res chain seq x y z
N ARG A 1 16.43 13.63 -5.37
CA ARG A 1 17.65 13.76 -6.21
C ARG A 1 18.83 13.20 -5.43
N LEU A 2 20.01 12.96 -6.03
CA LEU A 2 21.19 12.51 -5.25
C LEU A 2 21.65 13.58 -4.25
N LEU A 3 21.79 14.82 -4.71
CA LEU A 3 22.06 16.01 -3.89
C LEU A 3 20.88 16.98 -3.94
N ASP A 4 20.84 17.91 -3.00
CA ASP A 4 19.97 19.09 -3.06
C ASP A 4 20.15 19.82 -4.41
N ALA A 5 19.08 20.05 -5.15
CA ALA A 5 19.10 20.83 -6.38
C ALA A 5 17.73 21.41 -6.73
N SER A 6 17.69 22.38 -7.64
CA SER A 6 16.46 23.10 -8.01
C SER A 6 15.33 22.16 -8.46
N HIS A 7 14.13 22.43 -7.95
CA HIS A 7 12.90 21.73 -8.33
C HIS A 7 11.68 22.59 -7.97
N ARG A 8 10.61 22.54 -8.77
CA ARG A 8 9.37 23.32 -8.54
C ARG A 8 8.69 23.00 -7.21
N ASP A 9 8.79 21.74 -6.80
CA ASP A 9 8.42 21.26 -5.47
C ASP A 9 9.70 21.22 -4.62
N LEU A 10 9.79 22.13 -3.64
CA LEU A 10 10.95 22.30 -2.78
C LEU A 10 11.23 21.09 -1.87
N ARG A 11 10.22 20.24 -1.59
CA ARG A 11 10.46 18.99 -0.85
C ARG A 11 11.25 18.02 -1.73
N ARG A 12 10.90 17.95 -3.02
CA ARG A 12 11.60 17.12 -4.03
C ARG A 12 12.95 17.68 -4.47
N ALA A 13 13.27 18.92 -4.07
CA ALA A 13 14.58 19.51 -4.27
C ALA A 13 15.65 18.88 -3.38
N ARG A 14 15.28 18.18 -2.29
CA ARG A 14 16.22 17.67 -1.28
C ARG A 14 16.85 16.31 -1.67
N ALA A 15 18.01 16.02 -1.10
CA ALA A 15 18.76 14.77 -1.26
C ALA A 15 17.92 13.56 -0.78
N ALA A 16 17.59 12.66 -1.70
CA ALA A 16 16.61 11.59 -1.47
C ALA A 16 17.15 10.49 -0.55
N ALA A 17 18.46 10.24 -0.56
CA ALA A 17 19.08 9.21 0.27
C ALA A 17 19.10 9.57 1.77
N LEU A 18 18.82 10.83 2.12
CA LEU A 18 18.93 11.34 3.50
C LEU A 18 17.57 11.70 4.11
N ASN A 19 16.49 11.68 3.33
CA ASN A 19 15.23 12.28 3.73
C ASN A 19 14.04 11.35 3.50
N ILE A 20 13.07 11.42 4.41
CA ILE A 20 11.69 11.03 4.15
C ILE A 20 11.01 12.25 3.52
N VAL A 21 10.60 12.15 2.25
CA VAL A 21 10.12 13.29 1.46
C VAL A 21 8.62 13.15 1.19
N PRO A 22 7.76 13.96 1.85
CA PRO A 22 6.34 13.98 1.55
C PRO A 22 6.06 14.51 0.14
N THR A 23 5.13 13.86 -0.57
CA THR A 23 4.71 14.25 -1.91
C THR A 23 3.24 13.89 -2.16
N SER A 24 2.65 14.53 -3.16
CA SER A 24 1.29 14.17 -3.60
C SER A 24 1.31 12.86 -4.39
N THR A 25 0.20 12.14 -4.37
CA THR A 25 0.02 10.89 -5.12
C THR A 25 -1.20 10.96 -6.02
N GLY A 26 -1.09 10.35 -7.20
CA GLY A 26 -2.20 10.15 -8.13
C GLY A 26 -2.98 8.87 -7.87
N ALA A 27 -2.50 7.98 -6.99
CA ALA A 27 -3.04 6.63 -6.81
C ALA A 27 -4.55 6.64 -6.47
N ALA A 28 -4.98 7.46 -5.52
CA ALA A 28 -6.40 7.56 -5.15
C ALA A 28 -7.29 8.01 -6.33
N LYS A 29 -6.78 8.92 -7.18
CA LYS A 29 -7.49 9.34 -8.40
C LYS A 29 -7.53 8.21 -9.42
N ALA A 30 -6.44 7.47 -9.61
CA ALA A 30 -6.37 6.33 -10.52
C ALA A 30 -7.35 5.21 -10.12
N VAL A 31 -7.44 4.90 -8.81
CA VAL A 31 -8.42 3.92 -8.30
C VAL A 31 -9.85 4.32 -8.69
N SER A 32 -10.19 5.61 -8.64
CA SER A 32 -11.52 6.07 -9.04
C SER A 32 -11.84 5.92 -10.53
N LEU A 33 -10.83 5.76 -11.39
CA LEU A 33 -11.02 5.51 -12.82
C LEU A 33 -11.37 4.04 -13.09
N VAL A 34 -10.76 3.11 -12.36
CA VAL A 34 -10.99 1.66 -12.51
C VAL A 34 -12.13 1.14 -11.63
N LEU A 35 -12.43 1.82 -10.51
CA LEU A 35 -13.52 1.54 -9.60
C LEU A 35 -14.38 2.79 -9.39
N PRO A 36 -15.26 3.15 -10.35
CA PRO A 36 -16.04 4.39 -10.30
C PRO A 36 -16.87 4.58 -9.02
N LYS A 37 -17.33 3.48 -8.41
CA LYS A 37 -18.06 3.47 -7.13
C LYS A 37 -17.27 4.04 -5.94
N LEU A 38 -15.94 4.16 -6.08
CA LEU A 38 -15.03 4.71 -5.07
C LEU A 38 -14.65 6.18 -5.34
N LYS A 39 -15.22 6.81 -6.38
CA LYS A 39 -14.95 8.21 -6.71
C LYS A 39 -15.30 9.11 -5.51
N GLY A 40 -14.32 9.91 -5.10
CA GLY A 40 -14.44 10.83 -3.95
C GLY A 40 -14.36 10.16 -2.58
N LYS A 41 -14.20 8.83 -2.50
CA LYS A 41 -14.11 8.08 -1.23
C LYS A 41 -12.68 7.82 -0.76
N LEU A 42 -11.70 7.90 -1.67
CA LEU A 42 -10.29 7.67 -1.37
C LEU A 42 -9.47 8.94 -1.58
N ASN A 43 -8.53 9.17 -0.67
CA ASN A 43 -7.52 10.22 -0.77
C ASN A 43 -6.24 9.76 -0.05
N GLY A 44 -5.12 10.44 -0.28
CA GLY A 44 -3.88 10.10 0.41
C GLY A 44 -2.69 10.97 0.02
N ILE A 45 -1.58 10.68 0.68
CA ILE A 45 -0.26 11.26 0.40
C ILE A 45 0.73 10.12 0.12
N ALA A 46 1.92 10.45 -0.36
CA ALA A 46 3.02 9.49 -0.45
C ALA A 46 4.25 10.04 0.29
N LEU A 47 5.03 9.12 0.84
CA LEU A 47 6.33 9.41 1.43
C LEU A 47 7.39 8.67 0.60
N ARG A 48 8.37 9.41 0.07
CA ARG A 48 9.55 8.79 -0.54
C ARG A 48 10.58 8.59 0.56
N VAL A 49 11.02 7.36 0.74
CA VAL A 49 12.01 6.99 1.76
C VAL A 49 13.30 6.47 1.11
N PRO A 50 14.45 6.44 1.83
CA PRO A 50 15.73 6.02 1.28
C PRO A 50 15.87 4.50 1.02
N THR A 51 14.88 3.86 0.43
CA THR A 51 14.95 2.46 -0.04
C THR A 51 14.90 2.44 -1.56
N PRO A 52 15.79 1.68 -2.23
CA PRO A 52 15.92 1.75 -3.69
C PRO A 52 14.75 1.09 -4.44
N ASN A 53 14.14 0.06 -3.86
CA ASN A 53 13.00 -0.65 -4.42
C ASN A 53 12.14 -1.24 -3.29
N VAL A 54 10.98 -1.77 -3.68
CA VAL A 54 9.85 -2.19 -2.85
C VAL A 54 9.21 -1.01 -2.15
N SER A 55 7.88 -0.96 -2.30
CA SER A 55 7.03 0.05 -1.73
C SER A 55 5.95 -0.61 -0.87
N VAL A 56 5.29 0.22 -0.07
CA VAL A 56 4.20 -0.21 0.81
C VAL A 56 3.03 0.75 0.72
N VAL A 57 1.82 0.20 0.76
CA VAL A 57 0.58 0.95 0.96
C VAL A 57 0.10 0.71 2.39
N ASP A 58 -0.20 1.79 3.10
CA ASP A 58 -0.95 1.79 4.35
C ASP A 58 -2.35 2.34 4.07
N LEU A 59 -3.35 1.46 3.99
CA LEU A 59 -4.73 1.80 3.65
C LEU A 59 -5.61 1.75 4.89
N VAL A 60 -6.17 2.91 5.25
CA VAL A 60 -7.17 3.05 6.32
C VAL A 60 -8.52 3.40 5.70
N ILE A 61 -9.54 2.60 5.99
CA ILE A 61 -10.88 2.73 5.41
C ILE A 61 -11.97 2.41 6.44
N ASN A 62 -13.14 3.01 6.27
CA ASN A 62 -14.37 2.54 6.90
C ASN A 62 -15.07 1.54 5.98
N VAL A 63 -15.55 0.43 6.55
CA VAL A 63 -16.31 -0.60 5.84
C VAL A 63 -17.77 -0.62 6.31
N GLU A 64 -18.68 -1.09 5.45
CA GLU A 64 -20.12 -1.07 5.77
C GLU A 64 -20.50 -2.13 6.82
N LYS A 65 -19.87 -3.32 6.75
CA LYS A 65 -20.10 -4.41 7.71
C LYS A 65 -19.51 -4.03 9.07
N LYS A 66 -20.33 -4.16 10.12
CA LYS A 66 -19.94 -3.88 11.51
C LYS A 66 -19.44 -5.15 12.21
N GLY A 67 -18.64 -4.97 13.26
CA GLY A 67 -18.15 -6.06 14.10
C GLY A 67 -17.16 -6.98 13.39
N ILE A 68 -16.41 -6.44 12.43
CA ILE A 68 -15.35 -7.18 11.71
C ILE A 68 -14.13 -7.33 12.63
N THR A 69 -13.45 -8.47 12.58
CA THR A 69 -12.15 -8.66 13.23
C THR A 69 -10.98 -8.59 12.22
N ALA A 70 -9.75 -8.48 12.71
CA ALA A 70 -8.57 -8.56 11.83
C ALA A 70 -8.48 -9.92 11.13
N GLU A 71 -8.89 -11.00 11.80
CA GLU A 71 -8.96 -12.35 11.25
C GLU A 71 -9.98 -12.44 10.10
N ASP A 72 -11.15 -11.82 10.24
CA ASP A 72 -12.15 -11.76 9.16
C ASP A 72 -11.59 -11.06 7.91
N VAL A 73 -10.87 -9.94 8.11
CA VAL A 73 -10.24 -9.18 7.02
C VAL A 73 -9.16 -10.04 6.34
N ASN A 74 -8.27 -10.65 7.12
CA ASN A 74 -7.21 -11.52 6.61
C ASN A 74 -7.80 -12.74 5.88
N ALA A 75 -8.87 -13.35 6.40
CA ALA A 75 -9.57 -14.45 5.75
C ALA A 75 -10.16 -14.05 4.39
N ALA A 76 -10.74 -12.84 4.29
CA ALA A 76 -11.25 -12.31 3.03
C ALA A 76 -10.12 -12.12 1.99
N PHE A 77 -8.95 -11.61 2.39
CA PHE A 77 -7.80 -11.50 1.50
C PHE A 77 -7.28 -12.87 1.05
N ARG A 78 -7.22 -13.87 1.95
CA ARG A 78 -6.81 -15.23 1.58
C ARG A 78 -7.77 -15.89 0.60
N ALA A 79 -9.08 -15.70 0.79
CA ALA A 79 -10.09 -16.19 -0.14
C ALA A 79 -9.93 -15.54 -1.53
N ALA A 80 -9.64 -14.24 -1.57
CA ALA A 80 -9.37 -13.54 -2.82
C ALA A 80 -8.07 -14.02 -3.50
N ALA A 81 -6.98 -14.15 -2.74
CA ALA A 81 -5.66 -14.60 -3.20
C ALA A 81 -5.68 -16.04 -3.72
N SER A 82 -6.46 -16.93 -3.09
CA SER A 82 -6.63 -18.31 -3.56
C SER A 82 -7.64 -18.46 -4.69
N GLY A 83 -8.46 -17.44 -4.95
CA GLY A 83 -9.52 -17.44 -5.94
C GLY A 83 -9.31 -16.42 -7.06
N PRO A 84 -10.17 -15.39 -7.18
CA PRO A 84 -10.20 -14.51 -8.34
C PRO A 84 -8.92 -13.67 -8.54
N LEU A 85 -8.09 -13.51 -7.51
CA LEU A 85 -6.84 -12.75 -7.56
C LEU A 85 -5.59 -13.63 -7.46
N LYS A 86 -5.72 -14.93 -7.76
CA LYS A 86 -4.59 -15.85 -7.78
C LYS A 86 -3.51 -15.38 -8.76
N GLY A 87 -2.28 -15.24 -8.27
CA GLY A 87 -1.14 -14.71 -9.04
C GLY A 87 -1.07 -13.18 -9.10
N ILE A 88 -2.03 -12.47 -8.50
CA ILE A 88 -2.07 -11.00 -8.43
C ILE A 88 -1.98 -10.51 -6.97
N LEU A 89 -2.57 -11.26 -6.04
CA LEU A 89 -2.59 -10.99 -4.61
C LEU A 89 -1.99 -12.17 -3.85
N ASP A 90 -1.16 -11.86 -2.86
CA ASP A 90 -0.69 -12.82 -1.86
C ASP A 90 -0.94 -12.31 -0.42
N VAL A 91 -0.83 -13.19 0.57
CA VAL A 91 -0.95 -12.88 1.99
C VAL A 91 0.23 -13.51 2.74
N CYS A 92 1.02 -12.67 3.41
CA CYS A 92 2.20 -13.07 4.17
C CYS A 92 1.89 -13.10 5.67
N ASP A 93 2.25 -14.21 6.32
CA ASP A 93 2.15 -14.43 7.78
C ASP A 93 3.50 -14.37 8.49
N VAL A 94 4.58 -14.32 7.72
CA VAL A 94 5.94 -14.29 8.22
C VAL A 94 6.34 -12.84 8.49
N PRO A 95 7.05 -12.54 9.59
CA PRO A 95 7.50 -11.18 9.90
C PRO A 95 8.66 -10.75 8.98
N LEU A 96 8.32 -10.46 7.72
CA LEU A 96 9.25 -10.02 6.68
C LEU A 96 9.39 -8.50 6.65
N VAL A 97 10.41 -8.02 5.93
CA VAL A 97 10.66 -6.59 5.68
C VAL A 97 10.68 -6.30 4.18
N SER A 98 10.74 -5.02 3.81
CA SER A 98 10.57 -4.59 2.42
C SER A 98 11.42 -5.35 1.40
N VAL A 99 12.71 -5.59 1.68
CA VAL A 99 13.60 -6.24 0.71
C VAL A 99 13.21 -7.67 0.38
N ASP A 100 12.51 -8.36 1.28
CA ASP A 100 12.07 -9.75 1.10
C ASP A 100 10.99 -9.88 0.00
N PHE A 101 10.32 -8.77 -0.35
CA PHE A 101 9.31 -8.73 -1.41
C PHE A 101 9.87 -8.30 -2.78
N ARG A 102 11.19 -8.16 -2.91
CA ARG A 102 11.82 -7.82 -4.19
C ARG A 102 11.64 -8.96 -5.20
N CYS A 103 11.39 -8.61 -6.46
CA CYS A 103 11.11 -9.56 -7.55
C CYS A 103 9.90 -10.48 -7.23
N SER A 104 8.94 -9.99 -6.44
CA SER A 104 7.67 -10.68 -6.24
C SER A 104 6.82 -10.56 -7.51
N ASP A 105 6.33 -11.70 -8.00
CA ASP A 105 5.51 -11.77 -9.23
C ASP A 105 4.06 -11.29 -9.03
N VAL A 106 3.64 -11.01 -7.79
CA VAL A 106 2.31 -10.51 -7.48
C VAL A 106 2.28 -8.98 -7.36
N SER A 107 1.17 -8.36 -7.76
CA SER A 107 1.00 -6.91 -7.67
C SER A 107 0.85 -6.39 -6.23
N SER A 108 0.45 -7.26 -5.29
CA SER A 108 0.21 -6.88 -3.89
C SER A 108 0.37 -8.07 -2.95
N THR A 109 1.09 -7.90 -1.85
CA THR A 109 1.19 -8.89 -0.76
C THR A 109 0.70 -8.26 0.54
N ILE A 110 -0.38 -8.78 1.12
CA ILE A 110 -0.91 -8.30 2.40
C ILE A 110 -0.04 -8.80 3.55
N ASP A 111 0.39 -7.90 4.42
CA ASP A 111 1.04 -8.26 5.68
C ASP A 111 -0.04 -8.53 6.73
N SER A 112 -0.35 -9.81 6.96
CA SER A 112 -1.48 -10.20 7.80
C SER A 112 -1.29 -9.79 9.27
N SER A 113 -0.03 -9.66 9.70
CA SER A 113 0.34 -9.27 11.06
C SER A 113 0.08 -7.79 11.36
N LEU A 114 -0.05 -6.97 10.31
CA LEU A 114 -0.25 -5.52 10.39
C LEU A 114 -1.70 -5.10 10.13
N THR A 115 -2.60 -6.04 9.86
CA THR A 115 -4.04 -5.78 9.76
C THR A 115 -4.59 -5.37 11.12
N MET A 116 -5.29 -4.23 11.17
CA MET A 116 -5.91 -3.73 12.39
C MET A 116 -7.36 -3.38 12.15
N VAL A 117 -8.20 -3.60 13.15
CA VAL A 117 -9.57 -3.08 13.19
C VAL A 117 -9.73 -2.21 14.41
N MET A 118 -10.31 -1.02 14.23
CA MET A 118 -10.57 -0.05 15.28
C MET A 118 -12.06 0.27 15.32
N GLY A 119 -12.65 0.20 16.52
CA GLY A 119 -14.10 0.30 16.68
C GLY A 119 -14.81 -0.82 15.93
N ASP A 120 -15.98 -0.51 15.37
CA ASP A 120 -16.81 -1.53 14.71
C ASP A 120 -16.55 -1.68 13.21
N ASP A 121 -15.88 -0.71 12.57
CA ASP A 121 -15.89 -0.59 11.11
C ASP A 121 -14.66 0.08 10.47
N MET A 122 -13.66 0.51 11.24
CA MET A 122 -12.46 1.09 10.66
C MET A 122 -11.37 0.02 10.53
N VAL A 123 -10.94 -0.24 9.30
CA VAL A 123 -9.95 -1.25 8.96
C VAL A 123 -8.68 -0.56 8.46
N LYS A 124 -7.53 -1.02 8.94
CA LYS A 124 -6.21 -0.68 8.43
C LYS A 124 -5.57 -1.95 7.85
N VAL A 125 -5.06 -1.86 6.63
CA VAL A 125 -4.31 -2.94 5.98
C VAL A 125 -3.00 -2.42 5.42
N VAL A 126 -1.96 -3.22 5.54
CA VAL A 126 -0.63 -2.93 4.98
C VAL A 126 -0.35 -3.91 3.85
N ALA A 127 0.05 -3.36 2.70
CA ALA A 127 0.31 -4.14 1.49
C ALA A 127 1.67 -3.79 0.89
N TRP A 128 2.55 -4.78 0.77
CA TRP A 128 3.85 -4.68 0.09
C TRP A 128 3.70 -4.92 -1.40
N TYR A 129 4.54 -4.26 -2.20
CA TYR A 129 4.66 -4.51 -3.63
C TYR A 129 6.04 -4.12 -4.14
N ASP A 130 6.62 -4.95 -5.01
CA ASP A 130 7.75 -4.53 -5.83
C ASP A 130 7.23 -3.55 -6.89
N ASN A 131 7.57 -2.27 -6.72
CA ASN A 131 7.09 -1.20 -7.59
C ASN A 131 7.75 -1.16 -8.97
N GLU A 132 8.68 -2.08 -9.26
CA GLU A 132 9.31 -2.22 -10.58
C GLU A 132 8.96 -3.56 -11.24
N TRP A 133 8.93 -4.66 -10.48
CA TRP A 133 8.74 -6.02 -11.02
C TRP A 133 7.27 -6.43 -11.14
N GLY A 134 6.46 -6.15 -10.12
CA GLY A 134 5.05 -6.61 -10.06
C GLY A 134 4.05 -5.66 -10.73
N TYR A 135 4.51 -4.52 -11.26
CA TYR A 135 3.71 -3.50 -11.97
C TYR A 135 3.62 -3.80 -13.46
#